data_AF-A0A3R7ER09-F1
#
_entry.id   AF-A0A3R7ER09-F1
#
_cell.length_a   1.000
_cell.length_b   1.000
_cell.length_c   1.000
_cell.angle_alpha   90.00
_cell.angle_beta   90.00
_cell.angle_gamma   90.00
#
_symmetry.space_group_name_H-M   'P 1'
#
loop_
_entity.id
_entity.type
_entity.pdbx_description
1 polymer ?
#
loop_
_entity_poly.entity_id
_entity_poly.type
_entity_poly.pdbx_seq_one_letter_code
_entity_poly.pdbx_strand_id
1 'polypeptide(L)'
;MKRVEFRLGNRNLTLEVPPFFIDFRKRNFSSMMTRRISGDEGTLFYVYITRKNQLSKLLILKSMHPGIFMPQKLSINEVITRDEINDFIRSVKELEREWEYQDHGLWKKSIDSFIVYMVLVIGEDRWTVRAMVSKEGIPGYGVELPVESHLSQKLMEELTPEESYDLEIHDHIENKHFHFTVYSIERFIDLVKRYDYYFARKEIWEQSVRIENLL
;
A
#
# COMPACT_ATOMS: atom_id res chain seq x y z
N MET A 1 21.33 4.92 2.34
CA MET A 1 19.88 4.63 2.31
C MET A 1 19.37 4.49 0.88
N LYS A 2 18.78 3.35 0.52
CA LYS A 2 18.25 3.06 -0.83
C LYS A 2 16.80 3.56 -0.92
N ARG A 3 16.44 4.22 -2.03
CA ARG A 3 15.06 4.61 -2.31
C ARG A 3 14.44 3.64 -3.30
N VAL A 4 13.24 3.17 -3.01
CA VAL A 4 12.43 2.32 -3.89
C VAL A 4 11.07 2.98 -4.07
N GLU A 5 10.65 3.11 -5.33
CA GLU A 5 9.34 3.64 -5.67
C GLU A 5 8.45 2.55 -6.25
N PHE A 6 7.19 2.58 -5.85
CA PHE A 6 6.09 1.91 -6.51
C PHE A 6 5.14 2.98 -7.02
N ARG A 7 4.95 3.07 -8.32
CA ARG A 7 4.15 4.14 -8.95
C ARG A 7 3.10 3.54 -9.88
N LEU A 8 1.83 3.76 -9.54
CA LEU A 8 0.68 3.31 -10.32
C LEU A 8 -0.10 4.54 -10.82
N GLY A 9 0.33 5.04 -11.99
CA GLY A 9 -0.14 6.29 -12.58
C GLY A 9 0.96 7.35 -12.71
N ASN A 10 0.75 8.34 -13.57
CA ASN A 10 1.68 9.46 -13.77
C ASN A 10 1.08 10.85 -13.47
N ARG A 11 -0.22 10.92 -13.15
CA ARG A 11 -0.96 12.16 -12.92
C ARG A 11 -1.80 12.06 -11.65
N ASN A 12 -1.97 13.19 -10.96
CA ASN A 12 -2.75 13.30 -9.72
C ASN A 12 -2.33 12.23 -8.70
N LEU A 13 -1.01 12.08 -8.52
CA LEU A 13 -0.44 11.09 -7.62
C LEU A 13 -0.57 11.57 -6.18
N THR A 14 -0.82 10.64 -5.28
CA THR A 14 -0.77 10.84 -3.84
C THR A 14 0.06 9.73 -3.22
N LEU A 15 0.73 10.07 -2.12
CA LEU A 15 1.47 9.11 -1.33
C LEU A 15 0.48 8.40 -0.39
N GLU A 16 0.25 7.12 -0.63
CA GLU A 16 -0.86 6.38 0.01
C GLU A 16 -0.57 5.88 1.43
N VAL A 17 0.70 5.59 1.67
CA VAL A 17 1.26 5.25 2.97
C VAL A 17 2.39 6.25 3.15
N PRO A 18 2.52 6.95 4.30
CA PRO A 18 3.71 7.76 4.55
C PRO A 18 4.96 6.92 4.26
N PRO A 19 6.07 7.55 3.84
CA PRO A 19 7.24 6.77 3.47
C PRO A 19 7.63 5.93 4.67
N PHE A 20 7.61 4.61 4.50
CA PHE A 20 7.98 3.70 5.56
C PHE A 20 9.36 3.17 5.25
N PHE A 21 10.15 3.02 6.31
CA PHE A 21 11.50 2.50 6.25
C PHE A 21 11.49 1.09 6.76
N ILE A 22 12.23 0.22 6.06
CA ILE A 22 12.47 -1.15 6.50
C ILE A 22 13.92 -1.28 6.94
N ASP A 23 14.12 -1.66 8.22
CA ASP A 23 15.42 -2.13 8.69
C ASP A 23 15.52 -3.64 8.41
N PHE A 24 16.21 -3.97 7.32
CA PHE A 24 16.46 -5.34 6.89
C PHE A 24 17.26 -6.19 7.89
N ARG A 25 17.92 -5.59 8.88
CA ARG A 25 18.55 -6.38 9.96
C ARG A 25 17.55 -6.85 11.00
N LYS A 26 16.47 -6.10 11.20
CA LYS A 26 15.54 -6.27 12.32
C LYS A 26 14.13 -6.69 11.90
N ARG A 27 13.81 -6.70 10.60
CA ARG A 27 12.44 -6.85 10.06
C ARG A 27 11.49 -5.74 10.55
N ASN A 28 12.01 -4.68 11.17
CA ASN A 28 11.17 -3.68 11.80
C ASN A 28 10.85 -2.54 10.82
N PHE A 29 9.55 -2.29 10.68
CA PHE A 29 8.97 -1.21 9.89
C PHE A 29 8.86 -0.01 10.80
N SER A 30 9.28 1.17 10.33
CA SER A 30 8.93 2.39 11.03
C SER A 30 8.48 3.42 10.02
N SER A 31 7.52 4.23 10.44
CA SER A 31 7.14 5.43 9.70
C SER A 31 8.28 6.46 9.76
N MET A 32 8.49 7.20 8.68
CA MET A 32 9.59 8.18 8.59
C MET A 32 9.50 9.33 9.62
N MET A 33 8.37 9.50 10.32
CA MET A 33 8.19 10.59 11.29
C MET A 33 9.02 10.39 12.57
N THR A 34 9.39 9.15 12.92
CA THR A 34 10.26 8.84 14.08
C THR A 34 11.74 8.69 13.72
N ARG A 35 12.09 8.69 12.42
CA ARG A 35 13.42 8.27 11.92
C ARG A 35 14.37 9.39 11.48
N ARG A 36 14.22 10.61 12.02
CA ARG A 36 15.24 11.66 11.82
C ARG A 36 16.62 11.35 12.48
N ILE A 37 16.84 10.18 13.11
CA ILE A 37 17.95 9.99 14.07
C ILE A 37 18.80 8.69 13.93
N SER A 38 18.61 7.75 12.99
CA SER A 38 19.46 6.53 12.99
C SER A 38 19.91 5.95 11.64
N GLY A 39 21.12 6.36 11.23
CA GLY A 39 22.07 5.56 10.43
C GLY A 39 21.79 5.39 8.92
N ASP A 40 22.86 5.26 8.14
CA ASP A 40 22.85 5.22 6.67
C ASP A 40 22.32 3.91 6.04
N GLU A 41 21.95 2.91 6.85
CA GLU A 41 21.59 1.55 6.40
C GLU A 41 20.08 1.27 6.45
N GLY A 42 19.44 1.15 5.28
CA GLY A 42 18.04 0.76 5.13
C GLY A 42 17.45 1.16 3.78
N THR A 43 16.20 0.74 3.53
CA THR A 43 15.45 1.09 2.31
C THR A 43 14.17 1.84 2.64
N LEU A 44 13.96 2.95 1.93
CA LEU A 44 12.73 3.74 1.94
C LEU A 44 11.83 3.34 0.79
N PHE A 45 10.57 3.09 1.11
CA PHE A 45 9.53 2.79 0.12
C PHE A 45 8.57 3.96 -0.01
N TYR A 46 8.34 4.37 -1.26
CA TYR A 46 7.34 5.37 -1.62
C TYR A 46 6.29 4.72 -2.51
N VAL A 47 5.03 4.78 -2.08
CA VAL A 47 3.89 4.21 -2.82
C VAL A 47 3.04 5.36 -3.36
N TYR A 48 3.16 5.60 -4.67
CA TYR A 48 2.41 6.61 -5.38
C TYR A 48 1.27 5.95 -6.15
N ILE A 49 0.03 6.30 -5.82
CA ILE A 49 -1.11 5.94 -6.66
C ILE A 49 -1.79 7.20 -7.16
N THR A 50 -2.36 7.11 -8.34
CA THR A 50 -3.26 8.13 -8.85
C THR A 50 -4.51 8.22 -7.97
N ARG A 51 -5.09 9.41 -7.78
CA ARG A 51 -6.33 9.60 -7.01
C ARG A 51 -7.54 10.06 -7.82
N LYS A 52 -7.32 10.53 -9.04
CA LYS A 52 -8.42 10.90 -9.95
C LYS A 52 -8.83 9.68 -10.77
N ASN A 53 -10.11 9.56 -11.11
CA ASN A 53 -10.62 8.54 -12.03
C ASN A 53 -10.23 7.10 -11.60
N GLN A 54 -10.41 6.79 -10.31
CA GLN A 54 -9.95 5.54 -9.70
C GLN A 54 -10.62 4.34 -10.33
N LEU A 55 -11.95 4.35 -10.45
CA LEU A 55 -12.70 3.20 -10.94
C LEU A 55 -12.43 2.96 -12.42
N SER A 56 -12.33 4.03 -13.20
CA SER A 56 -11.93 3.97 -14.61
C SER A 56 -10.56 3.33 -14.77
N LYS A 57 -9.59 3.72 -13.94
CA LYS A 57 -8.23 3.16 -13.96
C LYS A 57 -8.17 1.73 -13.45
N LEU A 58 -9.03 1.36 -12.51
CA LEU A 58 -9.17 -0.02 -12.07
C LEU A 58 -9.68 -0.91 -13.21
N LEU A 59 -10.64 -0.44 -14.01
CA LEU A 59 -11.09 -1.17 -15.20
C LEU A 59 -9.98 -1.32 -16.25
N ILE A 60 -9.15 -0.28 -16.43
CA ILE A 60 -8.00 -0.35 -17.32
C ILE A 60 -7.01 -1.40 -16.82
N LEU A 61 -6.69 -1.40 -15.51
CA LEU A 61 -5.86 -2.45 -14.89
C LEU A 61 -6.46 -3.84 -15.10
N LYS A 62 -7.76 -4.02 -14.88
CA LYS A 62 -8.45 -5.30 -15.12
C LYS A 62 -8.36 -5.76 -16.57
N SER A 63 -8.41 -4.82 -17.52
CA SER A 63 -8.24 -5.11 -18.95
C SER A 63 -6.80 -5.55 -19.27
N MET A 64 -5.81 -4.91 -18.64
CA MET A 64 -4.39 -5.30 -18.77
C MET A 64 -4.08 -6.63 -18.06
N HIS A 65 -4.75 -6.89 -16.93
CA HIS A 65 -4.52 -8.03 -16.07
C HIS A 65 -5.84 -8.73 -15.71
N PRO A 66 -6.29 -9.70 -16.54
CA PRO A 66 -7.57 -10.36 -16.37
C PRO A 66 -7.75 -11.13 -15.05
N GLY A 67 -6.68 -11.46 -14.31
CA GLY A 67 -6.78 -12.12 -13.00
C GLY A 67 -7.21 -11.21 -11.84
N ILE A 68 -7.24 -9.88 -12.02
CA ILE A 68 -7.70 -8.96 -10.97
C ILE A 68 -9.17 -9.22 -10.64
N PHE A 69 -9.50 -9.50 -9.38
CA PHE A 69 -10.88 -9.70 -8.97
C PHE A 69 -11.61 -8.35 -8.80
N MET A 70 -12.74 -8.18 -9.50
CA MET A 70 -13.55 -6.97 -9.43
C MET A 70 -14.78 -7.20 -8.55
N PRO A 71 -15.17 -6.23 -7.71
CA PRO A 71 -16.45 -6.30 -7.00
C PRO A 71 -17.62 -6.32 -8.00
N GLN A 72 -18.71 -7.02 -7.65
CA GLN A 72 -19.85 -7.26 -8.54
C GLN A 72 -20.62 -5.99 -8.95
N LYS A 73 -20.52 -4.92 -8.15
CA LYS A 73 -21.20 -3.65 -8.40
C LYS A 73 -20.16 -2.53 -8.41
N LEU A 74 -19.91 -1.98 -9.58
CA LEU A 74 -19.11 -0.77 -9.75
C LEU A 74 -19.97 0.27 -10.47
N SER A 75 -20.31 1.35 -9.78
CA SER A 75 -20.94 2.51 -10.41
C SER A 75 -19.85 3.47 -10.86
N ILE A 76 -19.73 3.70 -12.18
CA ILE A 76 -18.69 4.57 -12.73
C ILE A 76 -19.34 5.84 -13.25
N ASN A 77 -19.17 6.91 -12.50
CA ASN A 77 -19.56 8.28 -12.86
C ASN A 77 -18.31 9.14 -13.06
N GLU A 78 -17.33 8.63 -13.79
CA GLU A 78 -16.04 9.29 -14.03
C GLU A 78 -15.85 9.56 -15.53
N VAL A 79 -15.26 10.70 -15.86
CA VAL A 79 -14.90 11.04 -17.24
C VAL A 79 -13.38 10.99 -17.36
N ILE A 80 -12.87 10.05 -18.16
CA ILE A 80 -11.45 9.86 -18.42
C ILE A 80 -11.14 10.10 -19.90
N THR A 81 -10.09 10.87 -20.17
CA THR A 81 -9.67 11.18 -21.54
C THR A 81 -8.82 10.05 -22.11
N ARG A 82 -8.75 9.94 -23.45
CA ARG A 82 -7.88 8.97 -24.11
C ARG A 82 -6.41 9.14 -23.73
N ASP A 83 -5.96 10.37 -23.56
CA ASP A 83 -4.59 10.67 -23.13
C ASP A 83 -4.32 10.17 -21.72
N GLU A 84 -5.27 10.34 -20.78
CA GLU A 84 -5.14 9.84 -19.42
C GLU A 84 -5.15 8.31 -19.37
N ILE A 85 -5.96 7.64 -20.22
CA ILE A 85 -5.93 6.19 -20.39
C ILE A 85 -4.54 5.72 -20.85
N ASN A 86 -4.03 6.30 -21.94
CA ASN A 86 -2.74 5.91 -22.52
C ASN A 86 -1.59 6.13 -21.56
N ASP A 87 -1.59 7.26 -20.85
CA ASP A 87 -0.57 7.57 -19.85
C ASP A 87 -0.62 6.62 -18.66
N PHE A 88 -1.82 6.24 -18.22
CA PHE A 88 -1.97 5.25 -17.16
C PHE A 88 -1.45 3.87 -17.60
N ILE A 89 -1.83 3.39 -18.79
CA ILE A 89 -1.31 2.13 -19.36
C ILE A 89 0.23 2.15 -19.46
N ARG A 90 0.80 3.27 -19.90
CA ARG A 90 2.26 3.45 -19.97
C ARG A 90 2.91 3.33 -18.59
N SER A 91 2.33 3.98 -17.59
CA SER A 91 2.85 3.93 -16.21
C SER A 91 2.85 2.53 -15.62
N VAL A 92 1.81 1.72 -15.90
CA VAL A 92 1.76 0.32 -15.48
C VAL A 92 2.85 -0.49 -16.16
N LYS A 93 3.03 -0.33 -17.47
CA LYS A 93 4.11 -1.02 -18.21
C LYS A 93 5.51 -0.61 -17.74
N GLU A 94 5.69 0.65 -17.35
CA GLU A 94 6.96 1.14 -16.79
C GLU A 94 7.21 0.54 -15.41
N LEU A 95 6.21 0.54 -14.53
CA LEU A 95 6.25 -0.13 -13.23
C LEU A 95 6.66 -1.60 -13.38
N GLU A 96 6.05 -2.31 -14.33
CA GLU A 96 6.26 -3.75 -14.53
C GLU A 96 7.61 -4.13 -15.14
N ARG A 97 8.39 -3.15 -15.63
CA ARG A 97 9.81 -3.38 -15.97
C ARG A 97 10.67 -3.55 -14.73
N GLU A 98 10.24 -2.98 -13.61
CA GLU A 98 10.97 -2.97 -12.35
C GLU A 98 10.38 -3.87 -11.27
N TRP A 99 9.08 -4.14 -11.37
CA TRP A 99 8.30 -4.95 -10.44
C TRP A 99 7.66 -6.10 -11.20
N GLU A 100 7.93 -7.32 -10.76
CA GLU A 100 7.39 -8.53 -11.36
C GLU A 100 5.90 -8.65 -11.01
N TYR A 101 5.01 -8.58 -11.98
CA TYR A 101 3.59 -8.87 -11.75
C TYR A 101 3.39 -10.38 -11.51
N GLN A 102 2.65 -10.73 -10.45
CA GLN A 102 2.43 -12.12 -9.99
C GLN A 102 0.97 -12.58 -10.14
N ASP A 103 0.18 -11.86 -10.93
CA ASP A 103 -1.27 -12.02 -11.06
C ASP A 103 -2.10 -11.47 -9.88
N HIS A 104 -3.42 -11.40 -10.04
CA HIS A 104 -4.41 -10.97 -9.03
C HIS A 104 -4.14 -9.61 -8.36
N GLY A 105 -3.45 -8.69 -9.05
CA GLY A 105 -3.11 -7.38 -8.48
C GLY A 105 -1.93 -7.42 -7.50
N LEU A 106 -1.05 -8.41 -7.63
CA LEU A 106 0.17 -8.54 -6.83
C LEU A 106 1.39 -8.18 -7.68
N TRP A 107 2.23 -7.27 -7.19
CA TRP A 107 3.55 -7.00 -7.77
C TRP A 107 4.64 -7.33 -6.76
N LYS A 108 5.78 -7.78 -7.25
CA LYS A 108 6.88 -8.30 -6.42
C LYS A 108 8.20 -7.65 -6.83
N LYS A 109 9.05 -7.36 -5.84
CA LYS A 109 10.43 -6.94 -6.06
C LYS A 109 11.35 -7.59 -5.03
N SER A 110 12.37 -8.30 -5.50
CA SER A 110 13.42 -8.84 -4.65
C SER A 110 14.47 -7.76 -4.35
N ILE A 111 14.83 -7.63 -3.08
CA ILE A 111 15.86 -6.71 -2.59
C ILE A 111 16.71 -7.49 -1.57
N ASP A 112 17.90 -7.89 -1.97
CA ASP A 112 18.80 -8.74 -1.16
C ASP A 112 18.08 -10.02 -0.69
N SER A 113 18.00 -10.28 0.62
CA SER A 113 17.29 -11.42 1.22
C SER A 113 15.79 -11.18 1.46
N PHE A 114 15.27 -10.04 0.99
CA PHE A 114 13.88 -9.63 1.18
C PHE A 114 13.10 -9.66 -0.12
N ILE A 115 11.80 -9.95 0.01
CA ILE A 115 10.85 -9.81 -1.07
C ILE A 115 9.78 -8.84 -0.62
N VAL A 116 9.60 -7.77 -1.39
CA VAL A 116 8.55 -6.79 -1.19
C VAL A 116 7.43 -7.08 -2.16
N TYR A 117 6.23 -7.21 -1.63
CA TYR A 117 4.99 -7.35 -2.37
C TYR A 117 4.19 -6.06 -2.26
N MET A 118 3.61 -5.66 -3.38
CA MET A 118 2.68 -4.55 -3.47
C MET A 118 1.33 -5.13 -3.86
N VAL A 119 0.37 -5.03 -2.96
CA VAL A 119 -0.94 -5.69 -3.02
C VAL A 119 -2.00 -4.67 -3.36
N LEU A 120 -2.67 -4.85 -4.50
CA LEU A 120 -3.87 -4.11 -4.87
C LEU A 120 -5.01 -4.51 -3.94
N VAL A 121 -5.56 -3.53 -3.22
CA VAL A 121 -6.73 -3.71 -2.38
C VAL A 121 -7.89 -2.93 -2.98
N ILE A 122 -8.96 -3.64 -3.34
CA ILE A 122 -10.14 -3.09 -4.01
C ILE A 122 -11.32 -3.07 -3.04
N GLY A 123 -11.79 -1.88 -2.70
CA GLY A 123 -13.02 -1.64 -1.95
C GLY A 123 -14.25 -1.52 -2.85
N GLU A 124 -15.33 -0.95 -2.33
CA GLU A 124 -16.58 -0.78 -3.07
C GLU A 124 -16.50 0.31 -4.16
N ASP A 125 -15.87 1.44 -3.84
CA ASP A 125 -15.84 2.66 -4.67
C ASP A 125 -14.42 3.17 -4.97
N ARG A 126 -13.40 2.53 -4.41
CA ARG A 126 -11.99 2.95 -4.50
C ARG A 126 -11.05 1.76 -4.35
N TRP A 127 -9.78 1.99 -4.66
CA TRP A 127 -8.72 1.00 -4.48
C TRP A 127 -7.45 1.69 -3.97
N THR A 128 -6.57 0.91 -3.36
CA THR A 128 -5.24 1.37 -2.95
C THR A 128 -4.24 0.24 -3.12
N VAL A 129 -2.96 0.53 -2.86
CA VAL A 129 -1.90 -0.47 -2.83
C VAL A 129 -1.24 -0.45 -1.45
N ARG A 130 -1.00 -1.63 -0.89
CA ARG A 130 -0.32 -1.81 0.40
C ARG A 130 0.85 -2.76 0.26
N ALA A 131 1.91 -2.47 1.03
CA ALA A 131 3.11 -3.27 0.99
C ALA A 131 3.06 -4.42 1.99
N MET A 132 3.60 -5.56 1.60
CA MET A 132 3.90 -6.70 2.47
C MET A 132 5.35 -7.11 2.24
N VAL A 133 6.07 -7.53 3.28
CA VAL A 133 7.47 -7.89 3.15
C VAL A 133 7.77 -9.23 3.77
N SER A 134 8.33 -10.14 2.98
CA SER A 134 8.87 -11.40 3.45
C SER A 134 10.39 -11.40 3.44
N LYS A 135 10.97 -12.32 4.23
CA LYS A 135 12.40 -12.58 4.28
C LYS A 135 12.62 -14.07 4.21
N GLU A 136 13.65 -14.49 3.47
CA GLU A 136 14.04 -15.90 3.43
C GLU A 136 14.29 -16.44 4.84
N GLY A 137 13.76 -17.64 5.12
CA GLY A 137 13.89 -18.32 6.41
C GLY A 137 12.99 -17.78 7.53
N ILE A 138 12.20 -16.72 7.30
CA ILE A 138 11.27 -16.18 8.29
C ILE A 138 9.82 -16.36 7.80
N PRO A 139 8.94 -17.02 8.57
CA PRO A 139 7.55 -17.20 8.17
C PRO A 139 6.74 -15.91 8.22
N GLY A 140 5.74 -15.83 7.34
CA GLY A 140 4.80 -14.71 7.25
C GLY A 140 5.37 -13.46 6.58
N TYR A 141 4.57 -12.40 6.62
CA TYR A 141 4.83 -11.13 5.99
C TYR A 141 4.71 -10.02 7.02
N GLY A 142 5.74 -9.20 7.13
CA GLY A 142 5.64 -7.98 7.89
C GLY A 142 4.85 -6.93 7.10
N VAL A 143 3.94 -6.23 7.78
CA VAL A 143 3.02 -5.26 7.18
C VAL A 143 2.91 -3.99 8.02
N GLU A 144 2.43 -2.93 7.37
CA GLU A 144 2.01 -1.70 8.03
C GLU A 144 0.53 -1.45 7.69
N LEU A 145 -0.27 -1.21 8.72
CA LEU A 145 -1.69 -0.90 8.59
C LEU A 145 -2.00 0.40 9.33
N PRO A 146 -2.26 1.51 8.62
CA PRO A 146 -2.72 2.75 9.23
C PRO A 146 -4.20 2.66 9.58
N VAL A 147 -4.54 2.81 10.85
CA VAL A 147 -5.87 2.57 11.42
C VAL A 147 -6.36 3.81 12.14
N GLU A 148 -7.64 4.15 12.02
CA GLU A 148 -8.20 5.22 12.82
C GLU A 148 -8.15 4.92 14.32
N SER A 149 -7.87 5.93 15.14
CA SER A 149 -7.71 5.77 16.59
C SER A 149 -8.91 5.08 17.26
N HIS A 150 -10.13 5.34 16.78
CA HIS A 150 -11.35 4.74 17.33
C HIS A 150 -11.55 3.25 16.94
N LEU A 151 -10.90 2.77 15.86
CA LEU A 151 -10.95 1.37 15.43
C LEU A 151 -9.80 0.54 15.98
N SER A 152 -8.82 1.18 16.61
CA SER A 152 -7.59 0.54 17.09
C SER A 152 -7.86 -0.59 18.09
N GLN A 153 -8.76 -0.37 19.05
CA GLN A 153 -9.12 -1.42 20.02
C GLN A 153 -9.77 -2.62 19.35
N LYS A 154 -10.69 -2.37 18.40
CA LYS A 154 -11.38 -3.43 17.68
C LYS A 154 -10.42 -4.27 16.84
N LEU A 155 -9.43 -3.64 16.19
CA LEU A 155 -8.38 -4.37 15.48
C LEU A 155 -7.60 -5.28 16.44
N MET A 156 -7.16 -4.76 17.59
CA MET A 156 -6.39 -5.55 18.56
C MET A 156 -7.15 -6.79 19.05
N GLU A 157 -8.46 -6.69 19.24
CA GLU A 157 -9.32 -7.81 19.66
C GLU A 157 -9.46 -8.90 18.58
N GLU A 158 -9.20 -8.57 17.31
CA GLU A 158 -9.30 -9.50 16.18
C GLU A 158 -7.96 -10.09 15.71
N LEU A 159 -6.83 -9.53 16.16
CA LEU A 159 -5.53 -10.10 15.86
C LEU A 159 -5.38 -11.43 16.62
N THR A 160 -4.85 -12.42 15.91
CA THR A 160 -4.48 -13.69 16.54
C THR A 160 -3.32 -13.49 17.53
N PRO A 161 -3.12 -14.41 18.50
CA PRO A 161 -1.93 -14.38 19.36
C PRO A 161 -0.61 -14.30 18.59
N GLU A 162 -0.54 -14.98 17.44
CA GLU A 162 0.62 -14.96 16.56
C GLU A 162 0.80 -13.60 15.86
N GLU A 163 -0.27 -13.00 15.36
CA GLU A 163 -0.25 -11.67 14.72
C GLU A 163 0.03 -10.53 15.72
N SER A 164 -0.30 -10.72 17.00
CA SER A 164 -0.08 -9.71 18.05
C SER A 164 1.26 -9.85 18.77
N TYR A 165 2.03 -10.92 18.49
CA TYR A 165 3.28 -11.23 19.18
C TYR A 165 4.37 -10.16 19.00
N ASP A 166 4.52 -9.64 17.79
CA ASP A 166 5.51 -8.62 17.41
C ASP A 166 4.87 -7.26 17.07
N LEU A 167 3.66 -7.01 17.57
CA LEU A 167 2.90 -5.81 17.26
C LEU A 167 3.58 -4.55 17.82
N GLU A 168 3.94 -3.63 16.93
CA GLU A 168 4.37 -2.27 17.25
C GLU A 168 3.31 -1.27 16.77
N ILE A 169 2.97 -0.28 17.61
CA ILE A 169 2.00 0.77 17.27
C ILE A 169 2.68 2.13 17.37
N HIS A 170 2.56 2.93 16.30
CA HIS A 170 3.02 4.31 16.28
C HIS A 170 1.83 5.28 16.13
N ASP A 171 1.72 6.25 17.04
CA ASP A 171 0.71 7.29 16.94
C ASP A 171 1.15 8.36 15.92
N HIS A 172 0.24 8.71 15.01
CA HIS A 172 0.33 9.85 14.12
C HIS A 172 -0.81 10.83 14.42
N ILE A 173 -0.77 12.03 13.83
CA ILE A 173 -1.72 13.12 14.12
C ILE A 173 -3.18 12.67 13.94
N GLU A 174 -3.46 11.84 12.93
CA GLU A 174 -4.84 11.45 12.57
C GLU A 174 -5.15 9.95 12.66
N ASN A 175 -4.13 9.10 12.79
CA ASN A 175 -4.25 7.64 12.74
C ASN A 175 -3.15 6.97 13.56
N LYS A 176 -3.24 5.66 13.74
CA LYS A 176 -2.23 4.82 14.37
C LYS A 176 -1.71 3.81 13.36
N HIS A 177 -0.41 3.69 13.27
CA HIS A 177 0.24 2.76 12.35
C HIS A 177 0.57 1.48 13.11
N PHE A 178 -0.09 0.38 12.73
CA PHE A 178 0.13 -0.95 13.27
C PHE A 178 1.16 -1.67 12.41
N HIS A 179 2.23 -2.15 13.03
CA HIS A 179 3.29 -2.92 12.40
C HIS A 179 3.32 -4.30 13.02
N PHE A 180 3.11 -5.34 12.21
CA PHE A 180 2.96 -6.71 12.72
C PHE A 180 3.18 -7.73 11.59
N THR A 181 3.22 -9.01 11.95
CA THR A 181 3.30 -10.12 10.99
C THR A 181 1.93 -10.72 10.68
N VAL A 182 1.60 -10.86 9.39
CA VAL A 182 0.45 -11.65 8.88
C VAL A 182 0.94 -12.88 8.14
N TYR A 183 0.13 -13.94 8.09
CA TYR A 183 0.54 -15.23 7.54
C TYR A 183 -0.07 -15.57 6.18
N SER A 184 -1.00 -14.75 5.67
CA SER A 184 -1.52 -14.86 4.31
C SER A 184 -1.86 -13.50 3.70
N ILE A 185 -1.87 -13.43 2.37
CA ILE A 185 -2.21 -12.22 1.61
C ILE A 185 -3.71 -11.91 1.78
N GLU A 186 -4.55 -12.94 1.80
CA GLU A 186 -6.00 -12.82 1.97
C GLU A 186 -6.35 -12.21 3.33
N ARG A 187 -5.66 -12.64 4.39
CA ARG A 187 -5.83 -12.08 5.73
C ARG A 187 -5.42 -10.61 5.75
N PHE A 188 -4.32 -10.25 5.08
CA PHE A 188 -3.92 -8.85 4.98
C PHE A 188 -4.95 -8.01 4.23
N ILE A 189 -5.43 -8.47 3.07
CA ILE A 189 -6.45 -7.78 2.27
C ILE A 189 -7.73 -7.57 3.08
N ASP A 190 -8.16 -8.57 3.85
CA ASP A 190 -9.32 -8.47 4.73
C ASP A 190 -9.12 -7.39 5.81
N LEU A 191 -7.98 -7.38 6.51
CA LEU A 191 -7.67 -6.37 7.52
C LEU A 191 -7.62 -4.96 6.92
N VAL A 192 -6.98 -4.79 5.74
CA VAL A 192 -6.92 -3.50 5.05
C VAL A 192 -8.33 -3.00 4.72
N LYS A 193 -9.19 -3.84 4.16
CA LYS A 193 -10.57 -3.43 3.80
C LYS A 193 -11.40 -2.98 5.00
N ARG A 194 -11.16 -3.56 6.18
CA ARG A 194 -11.97 -3.32 7.38
C ARG A 194 -11.43 -2.19 8.27
N TYR A 195 -10.11 -2.00 8.28
CA TYR A 195 -9.45 -1.16 9.28
C TYR A 195 -8.57 -0.06 8.71
N ASP A 196 -8.15 -0.16 7.45
CA ASP A 196 -7.32 0.87 6.85
C ASP A 196 -8.08 2.19 6.80
N TYR A 197 -7.45 3.25 7.30
CA TYR A 197 -8.04 4.59 7.35
C TYR A 197 -8.55 5.06 5.98
N TYR A 198 -7.92 4.60 4.88
CA TYR A 198 -8.31 4.93 3.50
C TYR A 198 -9.71 4.42 3.14
N PHE A 199 -10.09 3.26 3.68
CA PHE A 199 -11.42 2.67 3.47
C PHE A 199 -12.41 3.07 4.57
N ALA A 200 -11.95 3.32 5.79
CA ALA A 200 -12.79 3.74 6.90
C ALA A 200 -13.37 5.15 6.69
N ARG A 201 -12.58 6.10 6.16
CA ARG A 201 -13.05 7.45 5.83
C ARG A 201 -13.69 7.52 4.44
N LYS A 202 -14.90 6.96 4.29
CA LYS A 202 -15.66 7.03 3.02
C LYS A 202 -15.83 8.47 2.50
N GLU A 203 -15.94 9.46 3.39
CA GLU A 203 -16.23 10.86 3.04
C GLU A 203 -14.99 11.75 2.83
N ILE A 204 -13.84 11.41 3.43
CA ILE A 204 -12.67 12.31 3.48
C ILE A 204 -11.63 11.86 2.46
N TRP A 205 -11.72 12.43 1.26
CA TRP A 205 -10.66 12.46 0.24
C TRP A 205 -9.53 13.44 0.59
N GLU A 206 -9.34 13.77 1.87
CA GLU A 206 -8.26 14.67 2.23
C GLU A 206 -6.91 14.03 1.95
N GLN A 207 -6.07 14.84 1.30
CA GLN A 207 -4.81 14.49 0.72
C GLN A 207 -3.89 13.92 1.81
N SER A 208 -3.61 12.62 1.76
CA SER A 208 -2.53 12.05 2.58
C SER A 208 -1.21 12.55 1.99
N VAL A 209 -0.76 13.67 2.55
CA VAL A 209 0.50 14.36 2.24
C VAL A 209 0.55 14.98 0.83
N ARG A 210 0.44 16.32 0.76
CA ARG A 210 0.97 17.07 -0.38
C ARG A 210 2.49 16.94 -0.35
N ILE A 211 3.07 16.35 -1.39
CA ILE A 211 4.47 16.60 -1.68
C ILE A 211 4.49 18.01 -2.28
N GLU A 212 4.86 18.99 -1.46
CA GLU A 212 5.27 20.28 -1.99
C GLU A 212 6.46 20.00 -2.91
N ASN A 213 6.33 20.37 -4.18
CA ASN A 213 7.46 20.39 -5.08
C ASN A 213 8.52 21.30 -4.42
N LEU A 214 9.59 20.70 -3.92
CA LEU A 214 10.84 21.41 -3.69
C LEU A 214 11.37 21.75 -5.09
N LEU A 215 10.86 22.86 -5.64
CA LEU A 215 11.51 23.62 -6.69
C LEU A 215 12.77 24.27 -6.12
#